data_AF-A0A022M7C1-F1
#
_entry.id   AF-A0A022M7C1-F1
#
_cell.length_a   1.000
_cell.length_b   1.000
_cell.length_c   1.000
_cell.angle_alpha   90.00
_cell.angle_beta   90.00
_cell.angle_gamma   90.00
#
_symmetry.space_group_name_H-M   'P 1'
#
loop_
_entity.id
_entity.type
_entity.pdbx_description
1 polymer ?
#
loop_
_entity_poly.entity_id
_entity_poly.type
_entity_poly.pdbx_seq_one_letter_code
_entity_poly.pdbx_strand_id
1 'polypeptide(L)'
;VNWHEPGAEELAAALLDRGVGVEAGLWSGTDGAARFAASPLAPRVLRVLAEVTDPAAATAGASARTLLTAVGDAHGRPVLLHGEEAGTWPVLTLAARLGLPTRIGLEDTLHLPDGEPATSNAELVTQALRLVRRQNGGL
;
A
#
# COMPACT_ATOMS: atom_id res chain seq x y z
N VAL A 1 1.21 -7.21 -8.95
CA VAL A 1 0.40 -8.42 -9.23
C VAL A 1 -0.55 -8.59 -8.08
N ASN A 2 -1.86 -8.55 -8.33
CA ASN A 2 -2.87 -8.61 -7.28
C ASN A 2 -3.07 -10.05 -6.83
N TRP A 3 -2.68 -10.37 -5.60
CA TRP A 3 -2.57 -11.76 -5.14
C TRP A 3 -3.91 -12.45 -4.88
N HIS A 4 -4.99 -11.66 -4.77
CA HIS A 4 -6.36 -12.16 -4.64
C HIS A 4 -6.96 -12.61 -5.99
N GLU A 5 -6.36 -12.22 -7.12
CA GLU A 5 -6.87 -12.54 -8.45
C GLU A 5 -6.52 -13.99 -8.84
N PRO A 6 -7.40 -14.69 -9.58
CA PRO A 6 -7.06 -15.96 -10.22
C PRO A 6 -5.88 -15.78 -11.18
N GLY A 7 -4.91 -16.70 -11.15
CA GLY A 7 -3.74 -16.63 -12.03
C GLY A 7 -2.58 -15.77 -11.50
N ALA A 8 -2.69 -15.22 -10.29
CA ALA A 8 -1.69 -14.31 -9.73
C ALA A 8 -0.31 -14.97 -9.60
N GLU A 9 -0.25 -16.24 -9.17
CA GLU A 9 1.02 -16.96 -9.00
C GLU A 9 1.66 -17.31 -10.35
N GLU A 10 0.85 -17.73 -11.32
CA GLU A 10 1.31 -18.03 -12.68
C GLU A 10 1.88 -16.79 -13.37
N LEU A 11 1.19 -15.64 -13.21
CA LEU A 11 1.68 -14.37 -13.71
C LEU A 11 2.96 -13.93 -12.99
N ALA A 12 3.00 -14.06 -11.66
CA ALA A 12 4.19 -13.72 -10.86
C ALA A 12 5.39 -14.59 -11.27
N ALA A 13 5.21 -15.90 -11.44
CA ALA A 13 6.25 -16.80 -11.91
C ALA A 13 6.76 -16.39 -13.30
N ALA A 14 5.85 -16.12 -14.25
CA ALA A 14 6.22 -15.72 -15.61
C ALA A 14 7.02 -14.41 -15.67
N LEU A 15 6.73 -13.46 -14.78
CA LEU A 15 7.46 -12.20 -14.61
C LEU A 15 8.84 -12.44 -13.99
N LEU A 16 8.91 -13.22 -12.91
CA LEU A 16 10.15 -13.54 -12.21
C LEU A 16 11.13 -14.31 -13.11
N ASP A 17 10.65 -15.25 -13.92
CA ASP A 17 11.46 -16.01 -14.87
C ASP A 17 12.07 -15.13 -15.97
N ARG A 18 11.50 -13.94 -16.20
CA ARG A 18 12.03 -12.91 -17.11
C ARG A 18 12.89 -11.85 -16.42
N GLY A 19 13.15 -12.02 -15.12
CA GLY A 19 13.92 -11.07 -14.31
C GLY A 19 13.16 -9.78 -13.98
N VAL A 20 11.83 -9.77 -14.10
CA VAL A 20 11.00 -8.62 -13.71
C VAL A 20 10.61 -8.77 -12.24
N GLY A 21 11.00 -7.78 -11.42
CA GLY A 21 10.62 -7.75 -10.01
C GLY A 21 9.11 -7.61 -9.83
N VAL A 22 8.53 -8.41 -8.94
CA VAL A 22 7.08 -8.40 -8.66
C VAL A 22 6.80 -7.66 -7.36
N GLU A 23 5.89 -6.70 -7.40
CA GLU A 23 5.22 -6.20 -6.18
C GLU A 23 3.94 -7.00 -5.97
N ALA A 24 3.81 -7.61 -4.79
CA ALA A 24 2.62 -8.38 -4.41
C ALA A 24 1.55 -7.43 -3.88
N GLY A 25 0.52 -7.16 -4.68
CA GLY A 25 -0.63 -6.34 -4.34
C GLY A 25 -1.60 -7.10 -3.45
N LEU A 26 -1.78 -6.63 -2.21
CA LEU A 26 -2.61 -7.25 -1.18
C LEU A 26 -3.70 -6.25 -0.77
N TRP A 27 -4.90 -6.48 -1.27
CA TRP A 27 -6.06 -5.61 -1.04
C TRP A 27 -6.73 -5.91 0.30
N SER A 28 -7.08 -4.87 1.04
CA SER A 28 -7.94 -4.98 2.22
C SER A 28 -9.28 -5.61 1.87
N GLY A 29 -9.82 -6.44 2.76
CA GLY A 29 -11.12 -7.09 2.55
C GLY A 29 -11.11 -8.28 1.57
N THR A 30 -9.94 -8.65 1.03
CA THR A 30 -9.78 -9.85 0.20
C THR A 30 -9.02 -10.95 0.95
N ASP A 31 -8.96 -12.15 0.36
CA ASP A 31 -8.13 -13.26 0.83
C ASP A 31 -6.68 -13.19 0.32
N GLY A 32 -6.28 -12.11 -0.36
CA GLY A 32 -4.96 -11.95 -0.96
C GLY A 32 -3.81 -12.13 0.02
N ALA A 33 -3.92 -11.58 1.24
CA ALA A 33 -2.89 -11.73 2.28
C ALA A 33 -2.72 -13.20 2.71
N ALA A 34 -3.81 -13.95 2.86
CA ALA A 34 -3.76 -15.36 3.21
C ALA A 34 -3.16 -16.20 2.07
N ARG A 35 -3.53 -15.90 0.81
CA ARG A 35 -2.94 -16.55 -0.38
C ARG A 35 -1.45 -16.25 -0.51
N PHE A 36 -1.03 -15.02 -0.25
CA PHE A 36 0.38 -14.64 -0.26
C PHE A 36 1.17 -15.33 0.86
N ALA A 37 0.62 -15.41 2.07
CA ALA A 37 1.25 -16.12 3.18
C ALA A 37 1.52 -17.60 2.84
N ALA A 38 0.63 -18.26 2.09
CA ALA A 38 0.78 -19.65 1.67
C ALA A 38 1.63 -19.84 0.39
N SER A 39 1.95 -18.76 -0.33
CA SER A 39 2.60 -18.85 -1.64
C SER A 39 4.08 -19.22 -1.54
N PRO A 40 4.57 -20.21 -2.32
CA PRO A 40 6.00 -20.47 -2.44
C PRO A 40 6.77 -19.36 -3.17
N LEU A 41 6.08 -18.46 -3.87
CA LEU A 41 6.70 -17.32 -4.56
C LEU A 41 6.87 -16.10 -3.65
N ALA A 42 6.19 -16.05 -2.50
CA ALA A 42 6.19 -14.90 -1.61
C ALA A 42 7.60 -14.44 -1.17
N PRO A 43 8.56 -15.32 -0.83
CA PRO A 43 9.92 -14.90 -0.51
C PRO A 43 10.70 -14.28 -1.70
N ARG A 44 10.22 -14.47 -2.93
CA ARG A 44 10.87 -14.03 -4.18
C ARG A 44 10.36 -12.68 -4.69
N VAL A 45 9.26 -12.15 -4.14
CA VAL A 45 8.71 -10.86 -4.59
C VAL A 45 9.62 -9.71 -4.14
N LEU A 46 9.61 -8.60 -4.88
CA LEU A 46 10.38 -7.40 -4.55
C LEU A 46 9.94 -6.82 -3.20
N ARG A 47 8.63 -6.60 -3.04
CA ARG A 47 7.98 -6.09 -1.83
C ARG A 47 6.49 -6.42 -1.85
N VAL A 48 5.84 -6.26 -0.70
CA VAL A 48 4.38 -6.22 -0.57
C VAL A 48 3.89 -4.79 -0.79
N LEU A 49 2.86 -4.66 -1.59
CA LEU A 49 2.04 -3.46 -1.73
C LEU A 49 0.73 -3.74 -0.96
N ALA A 50 0.62 -3.20 0.27
CA ALA A 50 -0.58 -3.31 1.08
C ALA A 50 -1.54 -2.16 0.71
N GLU A 51 -2.67 -2.53 0.11
CA GLU A 51 -3.61 -1.61 -0.55
C GLU A 51 -4.90 -1.53 0.24
N VAL A 52 -5.16 -0.36 0.82
CA VAL A 52 -6.39 -0.11 1.58
C VAL A 52 -7.45 0.41 0.62
N THR A 53 -8.29 -0.50 0.14
CA THR A 53 -9.42 -0.26 -0.77
C THR A 53 -10.68 0.21 -0.04
N ASP A 54 -10.54 0.67 1.21
CA ASP A 54 -11.62 1.31 1.97
C ASP A 54 -11.57 2.81 1.67
N PRO A 55 -12.51 3.35 0.89
CA PRO A 55 -12.42 4.73 0.41
C PRO A 55 -12.77 5.75 1.49
N ALA A 56 -13.33 5.33 2.62
CA ALA A 56 -13.84 6.24 3.63
C ALA A 56 -12.77 6.62 4.65
N ALA A 57 -12.52 7.93 4.78
CA ALA A 57 -11.54 8.48 5.71
C ALA A 57 -11.71 7.99 7.16
N ALA A 58 -12.96 7.79 7.60
CA ALA A 58 -13.30 7.39 8.96
C ALA A 58 -12.92 5.93 9.29
N THR A 59 -12.90 5.04 8.30
CA THR A 59 -12.71 3.59 8.51
C THR A 59 -11.41 3.08 7.92
N ALA A 60 -10.83 3.76 6.92
CA ALA A 60 -9.61 3.34 6.24
C ALA A 60 -8.43 3.08 7.19
N GLY A 61 -8.29 3.86 8.27
CA GLY A 61 -7.25 3.63 9.27
C GLY A 61 -7.39 2.30 10.03
N ALA A 62 -8.62 1.84 10.28
CA ALA A 62 -8.87 0.54 10.89
C ALA A 62 -8.64 -0.59 9.87
N SER A 63 -9.14 -0.42 8.65
CA SER A 63 -8.92 -1.33 7.52
C SER A 63 -7.43 -1.56 7.24
N ALA A 64 -6.61 -0.51 7.31
CA ALA A 64 -5.16 -0.57 7.21
C ALA A 64 -4.52 -1.45 8.30
N ARG A 65 -4.93 -1.29 9.56
CA ARG A 65 -4.39 -2.09 10.68
C ARG A 65 -4.76 -3.57 10.55
N THR A 66 -5.99 -3.83 10.14
CA THR A 66 -6.46 -5.20 9.86
C THR A 66 -5.64 -5.83 8.75
N LEU A 67 -5.44 -5.12 7.64
CA LEU A 67 -4.62 -5.59 6.52
C LEU A 67 -3.17 -5.85 6.96
N LEU A 68 -2.53 -4.90 7.63
CA LEU A 68 -1.15 -5.08 8.12
C LEU A 68 -1.02 -6.29 9.06
N THR A 69 -2.01 -6.52 9.92
CA THR A 69 -2.05 -7.72 10.78
C THR A 69 -2.12 -9.00 9.94
N ALA A 70 -2.93 -9.01 8.88
CA ALA A 70 -3.06 -10.17 8.00
C ALA A 70 -1.81 -10.40 7.12
N VAL A 71 -1.11 -9.33 6.72
CA VAL A 71 0.16 -9.41 5.99
C VAL A 71 1.28 -10.04 6.84
N GLY A 72 1.25 -9.82 8.17
CA GLY A 72 2.20 -10.44 9.09
C GLY A 72 3.64 -9.98 8.84
N ASP A 73 4.57 -10.93 8.83
CA ASP A 73 5.99 -10.66 8.57
C ASP A 73 6.32 -10.46 7.07
N ALA A 74 5.34 -10.65 6.18
CA ALA A 74 5.49 -10.59 4.74
C ALA A 74 6.65 -11.45 4.19
N HIS A 75 6.97 -12.58 4.83
CA HIS A 75 8.16 -13.39 4.51
C HIS A 75 9.47 -12.58 4.56
N GLY A 76 9.56 -11.59 5.44
CA GLY A 76 10.69 -10.68 5.58
C GLY A 76 10.83 -9.67 4.42
N ARG A 77 9.83 -9.58 3.52
CA ARG A 77 9.83 -8.60 2.43
C ARG A 77 9.38 -7.22 2.92
N PRO A 78 9.91 -6.12 2.34
CA PRO A 78 9.42 -4.78 2.67
C PRO A 78 7.91 -4.65 2.40
N VAL A 79 7.21 -3.87 3.22
CA VAL A 79 5.78 -3.57 3.07
C VAL A 79 5.61 -2.07 2.78
N LEU A 80 5.02 -1.73 1.65
CA LEU A 80 4.54 -0.38 1.34
C LEU A 80 3.04 -0.31 1.67
N LEU A 81 2.61 0.76 2.35
CA LEU A 81 1.20 0.98 2.68
C LEU A 81 0.65 2.20 1.94
N HIS A 82 -0.48 2.04 1.25
CA HIS A 82 -1.27 3.16 0.74
C HIS A 82 -2.77 2.86 0.81
N GLY A 83 -3.58 3.89 0.65
CA GLY A 83 -5.02 3.79 0.53
C GLY A 83 -5.51 4.62 -0.63
N GLU A 84 -6.81 4.55 -0.89
CA GLU A 84 -7.47 5.24 -2.00
C GLU A 84 -8.51 6.26 -1.53
N GLU A 85 -8.89 7.14 -2.43
CA GLU A 85 -9.93 8.15 -2.28
C GLU A 85 -9.74 8.99 -1.00
N ALA A 86 -10.79 9.16 -0.20
CA ALA A 86 -10.72 9.89 1.06
C ALA A 86 -9.93 9.13 2.15
N GLY A 87 -9.70 7.83 1.97
CA GLY A 87 -8.85 6.99 2.82
C GLY A 87 -7.35 7.26 2.65
N THR A 88 -6.93 7.83 1.52
CA THR A 88 -5.51 8.05 1.16
C THR A 88 -4.71 8.77 2.25
N TRP A 89 -5.15 9.96 2.67
CA TRP A 89 -4.41 10.78 3.65
C TRP A 89 -4.37 10.16 5.07
N PRO A 90 -5.48 9.62 5.61
CA PRO A 90 -5.45 8.85 6.86
C PRO A 90 -4.48 7.65 6.83
N VAL A 91 -4.47 6.90 5.73
CA VAL A 91 -3.59 5.72 5.57
C VAL A 91 -2.13 6.14 5.41
N LEU A 92 -1.84 7.19 4.62
CA LEU A 92 -0.50 7.76 4.50
C LEU A 92 0.01 8.27 5.86
N THR A 93 -0.85 8.91 6.66
CA THR A 93 -0.52 9.33 8.03
C THR A 93 -0.21 8.15 8.94
N LEU A 94 -0.89 7.03 8.78
CA LEU A 94 -0.55 5.80 9.49
C LEU A 94 0.79 5.23 9.01
N ALA A 95 1.03 5.15 7.71
CA ALA A 95 2.30 4.68 7.14
C ALA A 95 3.49 5.48 7.68
N ALA A 96 3.37 6.82 7.68
CA ALA A 96 4.39 7.72 8.22
C ALA A 96 4.68 7.46 9.71
N ARG A 97 3.64 7.30 10.54
CA ARG A 97 3.79 7.00 11.98
C ARG A 97 4.44 5.64 12.25
N LEU A 98 4.21 4.67 11.37
CA LEU A 98 4.80 3.34 11.46
C LEU A 98 6.19 3.24 10.80
N GLY A 99 6.69 4.33 10.20
CA GLY A 99 7.94 4.33 9.45
C GLY A 99 7.90 3.48 8.17
N LEU A 100 6.72 3.20 7.63
CA LEU A 100 6.54 2.40 6.42
C LEU A 100 6.72 3.26 5.16
N PRO A 101 7.29 2.70 4.07
CA PRO A 101 7.15 3.27 2.74
C PRO A 101 5.67 3.51 2.39
N THR A 102 5.40 4.53 1.58
CA THR A 102 4.05 4.87 1.13
C THR A 102 4.06 5.28 -0.34
N ARG A 103 2.87 5.33 -0.94
CA ARG A 103 2.59 5.72 -2.32
C ARG A 103 1.55 6.84 -2.29
N ILE A 104 1.67 7.77 -3.24
CA ILE A 104 0.69 8.83 -3.46
C ILE A 104 0.70 9.23 -4.94
N GLY A 105 -0.47 9.52 -5.49
CA GLY A 105 -0.65 10.06 -6.82
C GLY A 105 -2.13 10.23 -7.16
N LEU A 106 -2.41 10.77 -8.35
CA LEU A 106 -3.77 11.00 -8.86
C LEU A 106 -4.57 9.69 -9.05
N GLU A 107 -3.89 8.54 -9.11
CA GLU A 107 -4.54 7.23 -9.07
C GLU A 107 -5.12 6.91 -7.68
N ASP A 108 -4.45 7.38 -6.61
CA ASP A 108 -4.87 7.11 -5.23
C ASP A 108 -5.92 8.15 -4.79
N THR A 109 -5.72 9.44 -5.10
CA THR A 109 -6.67 10.50 -4.72
C THR A 109 -6.56 11.72 -5.63
N LEU A 110 -7.69 12.42 -5.79
CA LEU A 110 -7.77 13.68 -6.51
C LEU A 110 -7.73 14.91 -5.60
N HIS A 111 -7.68 14.73 -4.28
CA HIS A 111 -7.79 15.83 -3.31
C HIS A 111 -6.55 15.93 -2.40
N LEU A 112 -6.22 17.15 -2.01
CA LEU A 112 -5.23 17.50 -1.00
C LEU A 112 -5.75 17.18 0.41
N PRO A 113 -4.90 17.23 1.47
CA PRO A 113 -5.32 16.87 2.83
C PRO A 113 -6.44 17.76 3.41
N ASP A 114 -6.56 18.98 2.91
CA ASP A 114 -7.60 19.95 3.28
C ASP A 114 -8.89 19.80 2.46
N GLY A 115 -8.91 18.87 1.49
CA GLY A 115 -10.05 18.59 0.62
C GLY A 115 -10.07 19.38 -0.68
N GLU A 116 -9.13 20.30 -0.91
CA GLU A 116 -9.04 21.01 -2.18
C GLU A 116 -8.57 20.07 -3.32
N PRO A 117 -9.01 20.26 -4.58
CA PRO A 117 -8.53 19.47 -5.70
C PRO A 117 -7.02 19.62 -5.91
N ALA A 118 -6.33 18.49 -6.12
CA ALA A 118 -4.92 18.50 -6.48
C ALA A 118 -4.74 18.89 -7.95
N THR A 119 -3.77 19.75 -8.23
CA THR A 119 -3.47 20.20 -9.60
C THR A 119 -2.45 19.32 -10.31
N SER A 120 -1.70 18.49 -9.56
CA SER A 120 -0.69 17.58 -10.11
C SER A 120 -0.24 16.49 -9.12
N ASN A 121 0.38 15.43 -9.64
CA ASN A 121 1.11 14.45 -8.82
C ASN A 121 2.23 15.12 -7.99
N ALA A 122 2.91 16.13 -8.53
CA ALA A 122 3.99 16.81 -7.82
C ALA A 122 3.49 17.55 -6.57
N GLU A 123 2.28 18.12 -6.64
CA GLU A 123 1.63 18.76 -5.49
C GLU A 123 1.28 17.73 -4.41
N LEU A 124 0.67 16.60 -4.78
CA LEU A 124 0.38 15.49 -3.87
C LEU A 124 1.65 14.99 -3.17
N VAL A 125 2.71 14.73 -3.93
CA VAL A 125 4.01 14.29 -3.40
C VAL A 125 4.60 15.34 -2.44
N THR A 126 4.49 16.62 -2.78
CA THR A 126 4.98 17.71 -1.91
C THR A 126 4.26 17.72 -0.56
N GLN A 127 2.93 17.56 -0.55
CA GLN A 127 2.16 17.50 0.70
C GLN A 127 2.47 16.23 1.49
N ALA A 128 2.58 15.07 0.83
CA ALA A 128 2.98 13.82 1.46
C ALA A 128 4.36 13.93 2.13
N LEU A 129 5.36 14.52 1.45
CA LEU A 129 6.69 14.75 2.02
C LEU A 129 6.66 15.66 3.25
N ARG A 130 5.85 16.74 3.23
CA ARG A 130 5.67 17.61 4.41
C ARG A 130 5.09 16.83 5.58
N LEU A 131 4.09 15.99 5.32
CA LEU A 131 3.46 15.15 6.33
C LEU A 131 4.44 14.16 6.94
N VAL A 132 5.17 13.40 6.10
CA VAL A 132 6.17 12.42 6.56
C VAL A 132 7.28 13.11 7.38
N ARG A 133 7.78 14.26 6.93
CA ARG A 133 8.80 15.03 7.68
C ARG A 133 8.29 15.51 9.04
N ARG A 134 7.04 15.94 9.14
CA ARG A 134 6.43 16.36 10.42
C ARG A 134 6.35 15.21 11.42
N GLN A 135 6.03 13.99 10.96
CA GLN A 135 5.99 12.81 11.82
C GLN A 135 7.39 12.37 12.27
N ASN A 136 8.40 12.50 11.41
CA ASN A 136 9.77 12.12 11.71
C ASN A 136 10.54 13.15 12.56
N GLY A 137 10.12 14.42 12.54
CA GLY A 137 10.77 15.54 13.25
C GLY A 137 10.18 15.85 14.62
N GLY A 138 9.22 15.06 15.10
CA GLY A 138 8.67 15.16 16.46
C GLY A 138 9.54 14.44 17.49
N LEU A 139 10.68 15.04 17.83
CA LEU A 139 11.48 14.74 19.03
C LEU A 139 11.71 16.04 19.80
#